data_AF-A0A5S4ETB4-F1
#
_entry.id   AF-A0A5S4ETB4-F1
#
_cell.length_a   1.000
_cell.length_b   1.000
_cell.length_c   1.000
_cell.angle_alpha   90.00
_cell.angle_beta   90.00
_cell.angle_gamma   90.00
#
_symmetry.space_group_name_H-M   'P 1'
#
loop_
_entity.id
_entity.type
_entity.pdbx_description
1 polymer ?
#
loop_
_entity_poly.entity_id
_entity_poly.type
_entity_poly.pdbx_seq_one_letter_code
_entity_poly.pdbx_strand_id
1 'polypeptide(L)'
;MTDQSPTDLGPAAVSSADALVRFGSAEISERDRQAALTALITAKVLPKQAGDERVAAGRMHLLRQARTGVDPTERLLAIAESIRLGQVVRRWSEEIAKELAPAFESEIPPMRMLSDADDRLNLARACTQMAVPWLPTYLARSVAEEEAGEKARTQAVAALLARSANLSQAMNLLADSFEVLRPMTEAPGDTVARRITRTLSVLREGLLESELEAGDELGNALHRLVSGPLAIVGRPVDEKVQTDLSRESLLTVHDIVRTRLSVVIAPETYRVVTYCRKLCGGSSWPDELKKPLERLITDVSEALVLLGRQGQCDQGLLVQLEALTNPARARALAREISARHPELPEGVRDWLETGRQRVVREASSAAVETVAARADESIGLALQAAREVRSLRDSLREPLKSSLEIFEPALAPLTMNLLDRVQVVAVQIEQAAALRGLDLYGTPGEEIDVSQKYFTVVGAVPRQRMVIRQPAVVRKRADGSIGDVVTKGLVE
;
A
#
# COMPACT_ATOMS: atom_id res chain seq x y z
N MET A 1 32.95 31.01 -71.51
CA MET A 1 32.80 31.54 -70.14
C MET A 1 31.68 30.75 -69.49
N THR A 2 32.04 29.69 -68.78
CA THR A 2 31.11 28.90 -67.98
C THR A 2 31.76 28.79 -66.61
N ASP A 3 31.18 29.57 -65.71
CA ASP A 3 31.53 29.73 -64.32
C ASP A 3 31.13 28.46 -63.58
N GLN A 4 32.12 27.73 -63.03
CA GLN A 4 31.88 26.59 -62.15
C GLN A 4 32.16 27.03 -60.72
N SER A 5 31.09 27.22 -59.97
CA SER A 5 31.11 27.42 -58.52
C SER A 5 31.80 26.25 -57.80
N PRO A 6 32.49 26.50 -56.68
CA PRO A 6 33.24 25.47 -55.97
C PRO A 6 32.29 24.51 -55.25
N THR A 7 32.61 23.23 -55.39
CA THR A 7 31.93 22.10 -54.75
C THR A 7 32.12 22.16 -53.24
N ASP A 8 31.01 22.04 -52.53
CA ASP A 8 30.89 21.89 -51.09
C ASP A 8 31.67 20.62 -50.64
N LEU A 9 32.84 20.81 -50.01
CA LEU A 9 33.62 19.72 -49.42
C LEU A 9 33.12 19.50 -47.98
N GLY A 10 32.37 18.43 -47.77
CA GLY A 10 32.06 17.92 -46.43
C GLY A 10 33.34 17.61 -45.62
N PRO A 11 33.23 17.47 -44.29
CA PRO A 11 34.38 17.31 -43.40
C PRO A 11 35.23 16.11 -43.85
N ALA A 12 36.54 16.34 -44.04
CA ALA A 12 37.48 15.34 -44.52
C ALA A 12 37.41 14.07 -43.66
N ALA A 13 37.15 12.93 -44.29
CA ALA A 13 37.11 11.64 -43.63
C ALA A 13 38.48 11.33 -43.01
N VAL A 14 38.58 11.37 -41.68
CA VAL A 14 39.78 10.96 -40.95
C VAL A 14 40.07 9.50 -41.29
N SER A 15 41.24 9.23 -41.85
CA SER A 15 41.72 7.87 -42.13
C SER A 15 41.73 7.04 -40.84
N SER A 16 41.38 5.75 -40.92
CA SER A 16 41.43 4.85 -39.76
C SER A 16 42.81 4.78 -39.11
N ALA A 17 43.88 4.94 -39.89
CA ALA A 17 45.25 5.00 -39.38
C ALA A 17 45.52 6.29 -38.57
N ASP A 18 45.02 7.44 -39.06
CA ASP A 18 45.12 8.72 -38.33
C ASP A 18 44.27 8.68 -37.05
N ALA A 19 43.07 8.10 -37.12
CA ALA A 19 42.22 7.90 -35.95
C ALA A 19 42.89 7.03 -34.88
N LEU A 20 43.63 5.98 -35.24
CA LEU A 20 44.39 5.16 -34.28
C LEU A 20 45.49 5.99 -33.59
N VAL A 21 46.24 6.77 -34.37
CA VAL A 21 47.32 7.62 -33.83
C VAL A 21 46.74 8.66 -32.89
N ARG A 22 45.67 9.37 -33.31
CA ARG A 22 45.00 10.36 -32.47
C ARG A 22 44.46 9.72 -31.19
N PHE A 23 43.70 8.63 -31.30
CA PHE A 23 43.10 7.98 -30.13
C PHE A 23 44.12 7.56 -29.07
N GLY A 24 45.30 7.09 -29.49
CA GLY A 24 46.40 6.71 -28.59
C GLY A 24 47.30 7.86 -28.13
N SER A 25 47.14 9.07 -28.67
CA SER A 25 48.01 10.21 -28.35
C SER A 25 47.71 10.80 -26.96
N ALA A 26 48.76 11.20 -26.24
CA ALA A 26 48.65 11.86 -24.95
C ALA A 26 48.32 13.37 -25.05
N GLU A 27 48.62 13.99 -26.20
CA GLU A 27 48.63 15.46 -26.38
C GLU A 27 47.39 16.02 -27.07
N ILE A 28 46.34 15.20 -27.25
CA ILE A 28 45.11 15.62 -27.91
C ILE A 28 44.02 15.96 -26.90
N SER A 29 43.08 16.82 -27.30
CA SER A 29 41.88 17.11 -26.50
C SER A 29 40.99 15.88 -26.38
N GLU A 30 40.16 15.81 -25.34
CA GLU A 30 39.23 14.69 -25.18
C GLU A 30 38.13 14.66 -26.25
N ARG A 31 37.76 15.83 -26.79
CA ARG A 31 36.86 15.89 -27.95
C ARG A 31 37.49 15.28 -29.19
N ASP A 32 38.77 15.55 -29.43
CA ASP A 32 39.49 14.93 -30.54
C ASP A 32 39.65 13.41 -30.31
N ARG A 33 39.82 12.99 -29.05
CA ARG A 33 39.89 11.56 -28.70
C ARG A 33 38.55 10.86 -28.93
N GLN A 34 37.44 11.50 -28.56
CA GLN A 34 36.09 11.03 -28.85
C GLN A 34 35.84 10.93 -30.36
N ALA A 35 36.23 11.95 -31.13
CA ALA A 35 36.10 11.94 -32.59
C ALA A 35 36.92 10.79 -33.20
N ALA A 36 38.14 10.57 -32.71
CA ALA A 36 38.99 9.45 -33.10
C ALA A 36 38.34 8.10 -32.75
N LEU A 37 37.84 7.91 -31.53
CA LEU A 37 37.14 6.69 -31.11
C LEU A 37 35.90 6.43 -31.98
N THR A 38 35.12 7.47 -32.27
CA THR A 38 33.95 7.39 -33.16
C THR A 38 34.35 6.95 -34.57
N ALA A 39 35.44 7.50 -35.12
CA ALA A 39 35.98 7.09 -36.41
C ALA A 39 36.43 5.61 -36.40
N LEU A 40 37.10 5.15 -35.34
CA LEU A 40 37.52 3.76 -35.19
C LEU A 40 36.35 2.77 -35.11
N ILE A 41 35.29 3.14 -34.39
CA ILE A 41 34.06 2.32 -34.29
C ILE A 41 33.34 2.29 -35.64
N THR A 42 33.17 3.44 -36.28
CA THR A 42 32.47 3.57 -37.57
C THR A 42 33.18 2.81 -38.68
N ALA A 43 34.52 2.89 -38.71
CA ALA A 43 35.36 2.15 -39.64
C ALA A 43 35.49 0.65 -39.31
N LYS A 44 34.81 0.16 -38.26
CA LYS A 44 34.85 -1.24 -37.78
C LYS A 44 36.27 -1.74 -37.48
N VAL A 45 37.14 -0.83 -37.07
CA VAL A 45 38.50 -1.15 -36.58
C VAL A 45 38.41 -1.85 -35.23
N LEU A 46 37.54 -1.34 -34.35
CA LEU A 46 37.16 -2.02 -33.13
C LEU A 46 35.93 -2.90 -33.36
N PRO A 47 35.86 -4.11 -32.75
CA PRO A 47 36.79 -4.65 -31.76
C PRO A 47 38.01 -5.40 -32.34
N LYS A 48 38.15 -5.53 -33.67
CA LYS A 48 39.16 -6.39 -34.32
C LYS A 48 40.60 -6.05 -33.93
N GLN A 49 40.93 -4.75 -33.85
CA GLN A 49 42.26 -4.27 -33.50
C GLN A 49 42.38 -3.84 -32.03
N ALA A 50 41.56 -4.42 -31.14
CA ALA A 50 41.67 -4.12 -29.71
C ALA A 50 43.00 -4.56 -29.07
N GLY A 51 43.86 -5.30 -29.77
CA GLY A 51 45.23 -5.61 -29.33
C GLY A 51 46.28 -4.57 -29.74
N ASP A 52 45.92 -3.55 -30.54
CA ASP A 52 46.85 -2.50 -30.94
C ASP A 52 47.24 -1.64 -29.74
N GLU A 53 48.54 -1.39 -29.57
CA GLU A 53 49.10 -0.62 -28.45
C GLU A 53 48.50 0.79 -28.35
N ARG A 54 48.15 1.42 -29.47
CA ARG A 54 47.53 2.75 -29.49
C ARG A 54 46.11 2.72 -28.95
N VAL A 55 45.38 1.62 -29.15
CA VAL A 55 44.04 1.45 -28.55
C VAL A 55 44.16 1.26 -27.04
N ALA A 56 45.13 0.46 -26.59
CA ALA A 56 45.40 0.28 -25.17
C ALA A 56 45.83 1.61 -24.50
N ALA A 57 46.68 2.40 -25.17
CA ALA A 57 47.06 3.74 -24.73
C ALA A 57 45.84 4.67 -24.63
N GLY A 58 45.01 4.72 -25.67
CA GLY A 58 43.80 5.55 -25.67
C GLY A 58 42.83 5.20 -24.54
N ARG A 59 42.62 3.90 -24.27
CA ARG A 59 41.87 3.41 -23.10
C ARG A 59 42.46 3.94 -21.79
N MET A 60 43.77 3.81 -21.61
CA MET A 60 44.48 4.29 -20.41
C MET A 60 44.35 5.81 -20.23
N HIS A 61 44.40 6.58 -21.32
CA HIS A 61 44.18 8.03 -21.28
C HIS A 61 42.77 8.39 -20.83
N LEU A 62 41.73 7.74 -21.40
CA LEU A 62 40.35 7.94 -20.98
C LEU A 62 40.14 7.63 -19.48
N LEU A 63 40.64 6.49 -19.01
CA LEU A 63 40.50 6.09 -17.60
C LEU A 63 41.24 7.04 -16.65
N ARG A 64 42.43 7.51 -17.04
CA ARG A 64 43.16 8.52 -16.28
C ARG A 64 42.38 9.84 -16.22
N GLN A 65 41.86 10.31 -17.35
CA GLN A 65 41.13 11.57 -17.42
C GLN A 65 39.80 11.51 -16.64
N ALA A 66 39.09 10.38 -16.69
CA ALA A 66 37.90 10.16 -15.87
C ALA A 66 38.17 10.35 -14.36
N ARG A 67 39.38 9.98 -13.90
CA ARG A 67 39.79 10.06 -12.50
C ARG A 67 40.38 11.42 -12.12
N THR A 68 41.30 11.96 -12.92
CA THR A 68 42.13 13.11 -12.54
C THR A 68 41.89 14.36 -13.40
N GLY A 69 40.96 14.30 -14.35
CA GLY A 69 40.62 15.43 -15.22
C GLY A 69 40.13 16.63 -14.42
N VAL A 70 40.71 17.80 -14.69
CA VAL A 70 40.37 19.07 -14.03
C VAL A 70 39.13 19.69 -14.64
N ASP A 71 39.00 19.63 -15.98
CA ASP A 71 37.80 20.11 -16.65
C ASP A 71 36.61 19.16 -16.39
N PRO A 72 35.51 19.64 -15.79
CA PRO A 72 34.37 18.79 -15.45
C PRO A 72 33.71 18.13 -16.66
N THR A 73 33.65 18.82 -17.81
CA THR A 73 32.99 18.32 -19.02
C THR A 73 33.82 17.22 -19.66
N GLU A 74 35.12 17.44 -19.82
CA GLU A 74 36.06 16.46 -20.35
C GLU A 74 36.16 15.23 -19.44
N ARG A 75 36.09 15.42 -18.11
CA ARG A 75 36.04 14.30 -17.16
C ARG A 75 34.80 13.44 -17.37
N LEU A 76 33.62 14.04 -17.52
CA LEU A 76 32.38 13.29 -17.82
C LEU A 76 32.44 12.59 -19.17
N LEU A 77 33.00 13.26 -20.19
CA LEU A 77 33.16 12.70 -21.53
C LEU A 77 34.07 11.47 -21.50
N ALA A 78 35.17 11.54 -20.75
CA ALA A 78 36.09 10.42 -20.59
C ALA A 78 35.42 9.19 -19.92
N ILE A 79 34.54 9.40 -18.95
CA ILE A 79 33.73 8.33 -18.34
C ILE A 79 32.79 7.71 -19.39
N ALA A 80 32.06 8.54 -20.13
CA ALA A 80 31.12 8.10 -21.16
C ALA A 80 31.82 7.30 -22.26
N GLU A 81 32.94 7.79 -22.78
CA GLU A 81 33.73 7.13 -23.82
C GLU A 81 34.42 5.86 -23.33
N SER A 82 34.82 5.80 -22.05
CA SER A 82 35.31 4.55 -21.44
C SER A 82 34.24 3.46 -21.48
N ILE A 83 33.00 3.79 -21.08
CA ILE A 83 31.88 2.84 -21.16
C ILE A 83 31.57 2.45 -22.60
N ARG A 84 31.52 3.42 -23.52
CA ARG A 84 31.28 3.16 -24.94
C ARG A 84 32.33 2.22 -25.52
N LEU A 85 33.60 2.41 -25.19
CA LEU A 85 34.69 1.51 -25.57
C LEU A 85 34.46 0.10 -25.03
N GLY A 86 34.05 -0.05 -23.77
CA GLY A 86 33.72 -1.35 -23.16
C GLY A 86 32.55 -2.06 -23.84
N GLN A 87 31.56 -1.30 -24.33
CA GLN A 87 30.43 -1.86 -25.09
C GLN A 87 30.84 -2.41 -26.47
N VAL A 88 31.75 -1.71 -27.15
CA VAL A 88 32.27 -2.13 -28.45
C VAL A 88 33.24 -3.30 -28.29
N VAL A 89 34.13 -3.22 -27.29
CA VAL A 89 35.12 -4.23 -26.96
C VAL A 89 34.68 -4.97 -25.69
N ARG A 90 33.64 -5.80 -25.83
CA ARG A 90 32.94 -6.46 -24.70
C ARG A 90 33.84 -7.14 -23.67
N ARG A 91 34.97 -7.72 -24.09
CA ARG A 91 35.95 -8.36 -23.19
C ARG A 91 36.58 -7.40 -22.17
N TRP A 92 36.51 -6.08 -22.40
CA TRP A 92 37.01 -5.06 -21.48
C TRP A 92 35.94 -4.46 -20.58
N SER A 93 34.67 -4.84 -20.74
CA SER A 93 33.56 -4.19 -20.02
C SER A 93 33.73 -4.25 -18.50
N GLU A 94 34.07 -5.42 -17.94
CA GLU A 94 34.27 -5.59 -16.49
C GLU A 94 35.53 -4.88 -15.98
N GLU A 95 36.62 -4.96 -16.76
CA GLU A 95 37.89 -4.29 -16.43
C GLU A 95 37.73 -2.77 -16.40
N ILE A 96 37.08 -2.19 -17.42
CA ILE A 96 36.78 -0.76 -17.50
C ILE A 96 35.89 -0.33 -16.33
N ALA A 97 34.85 -1.11 -15.98
CA ALA A 97 34.00 -0.83 -14.83
C ALA A 97 34.82 -0.73 -13.54
N LYS A 98 35.70 -1.71 -13.33
CA LYS A 98 36.58 -1.78 -12.15
C LYS A 98 37.56 -0.60 -12.10
N GLU A 99 38.17 -0.24 -13.22
CA GLU A 99 39.11 0.88 -13.29
C GLU A 99 38.44 2.26 -13.23
N LEU A 100 37.16 2.36 -13.59
CA LEU A 100 36.37 3.59 -13.43
C LEU A 100 35.90 3.83 -12.00
N ALA A 101 35.81 2.81 -11.14
CA ALA A 101 35.27 2.95 -9.78
C ALA A 101 35.92 4.09 -8.95
N PRO A 102 37.25 4.32 -8.99
CA PRO A 102 37.87 5.45 -8.28
C PRO A 102 37.36 6.83 -8.74
N ALA A 103 36.87 6.98 -9.98
CA ALA A 103 36.31 8.23 -10.46
C ALA A 103 34.97 8.59 -9.78
N PHE A 104 34.32 7.62 -9.11
CA PHE A 104 33.05 7.75 -8.41
C PHE A 104 33.20 7.84 -6.87
N GLU A 105 34.43 7.91 -6.34
CA GLU A 105 34.68 8.09 -4.90
C GLU A 105 34.02 9.38 -4.37
N SER A 106 34.01 10.44 -5.17
CA SER A 106 33.25 11.66 -4.94
C SER A 106 32.14 11.81 -5.99
N GLU A 107 31.12 12.61 -5.68
CA GLU A 107 30.08 12.96 -6.66
C GLU A 107 30.73 13.53 -7.94
N ILE A 108 30.32 13.00 -9.09
CA ILE A 108 30.78 13.44 -10.41
C ILE A 108 30.04 14.71 -10.85
N PRO A 109 30.59 15.48 -11.81
CA PRO A 109 29.91 16.67 -12.31
C PRO A 109 28.51 16.37 -12.89
N PRO A 110 27.58 17.35 -12.96
CA PRO A 110 26.22 17.13 -13.44
C PRO A 110 26.15 16.62 -14.90
N MET A 111 25.35 15.58 -15.14
CA MET A 111 25.16 14.95 -16.46
C MET A 111 24.76 15.94 -17.57
N ARG A 112 24.00 16.99 -17.23
CA ARG A 112 23.58 18.05 -18.17
C ARG A 112 24.73 18.82 -18.82
N MET A 113 25.95 18.72 -18.30
CA MET A 113 27.13 19.37 -18.91
C MET A 113 27.53 18.72 -20.25
N LEU A 114 27.12 17.47 -20.49
CA LEU A 114 27.31 16.81 -21.78
C LEU A 114 26.20 17.23 -22.74
N SER A 115 26.56 17.81 -23.89
CA SER A 115 25.59 18.27 -24.90
C SER A 115 24.96 17.14 -25.70
N ASP A 116 25.71 16.06 -25.96
CA ASP A 116 25.24 14.92 -26.74
C ASP A 116 24.42 13.93 -25.90
N ALA A 117 23.32 13.43 -26.46
CA ALA A 117 22.41 12.53 -25.76
C ALA A 117 22.95 11.10 -25.60
N ASP A 118 23.76 10.62 -26.55
CA ASP A 118 24.40 9.31 -26.48
C ASP A 118 25.53 9.33 -25.42
N ASP A 119 26.22 10.46 -25.26
CA ASP A 119 27.20 10.64 -24.18
C ASP A 119 26.53 10.59 -22.79
N ARG A 120 25.40 11.28 -22.61
CA ARG A 120 24.59 11.19 -21.38
C ARG A 120 24.07 9.77 -21.13
N LEU A 121 23.66 9.06 -22.17
CA LEU A 121 23.27 7.65 -22.07
C LEU A 121 24.45 6.77 -21.60
N ASN A 122 25.65 6.95 -22.16
CA ASN A 122 26.82 6.19 -21.75
C ASN A 122 27.26 6.54 -20.32
N LEU A 123 27.11 7.79 -19.89
CA LEU A 123 27.31 8.17 -18.49
C LEU A 123 26.28 7.52 -17.55
N ALA A 124 25.00 7.47 -17.94
CA ALA A 124 23.97 6.76 -17.17
C ALA A 124 24.27 5.25 -17.06
N ARG A 125 24.83 4.64 -18.12
CA ARG A 125 25.33 3.26 -18.08
C ARG A 125 26.53 3.10 -17.15
N ALA A 126 27.45 4.07 -17.11
CA ALA A 126 28.53 4.08 -16.13
C ALA A 126 27.98 4.01 -14.71
N CYS A 127 26.98 4.86 -14.41
CA CYS A 127 26.31 4.89 -13.11
C CYS A 127 25.71 3.52 -12.74
N THR A 128 25.18 2.76 -13.70
CA THR A 128 24.60 1.44 -13.43
C THR A 128 25.60 0.39 -12.95
N GLN A 129 26.90 0.62 -13.17
CA GLN A 129 27.98 -0.26 -12.76
C GLN A 129 28.56 0.13 -11.39
N MET A 130 28.11 1.24 -10.81
CA MET A 130 28.65 1.81 -9.57
C MET A 130 27.67 1.66 -8.41
N ALA A 131 28.20 1.44 -7.21
CA ALA A 131 27.42 1.34 -5.98
C ALA A 131 28.01 2.28 -4.93
N VAL A 132 27.65 3.57 -5.03
CA VAL A 132 28.14 4.63 -4.13
C VAL A 132 26.96 5.40 -3.51
N PRO A 133 27.05 5.86 -2.24
CA PRO A 133 25.89 6.38 -1.51
C PRO A 133 25.22 7.62 -2.12
N TRP A 134 25.99 8.48 -2.79
CA TRP A 134 25.47 9.71 -3.38
C TRP A 134 24.71 9.48 -4.71
N LEU A 135 24.84 8.29 -5.30
CA LEU A 135 24.40 8.02 -6.66
C LEU A 135 22.87 8.08 -6.89
N PRO A 136 22.00 7.59 -5.97
CA PRO A 136 20.55 7.70 -6.17
C PRO A 136 20.09 9.16 -6.31
N THR A 137 20.60 10.05 -5.47
CA THR A 137 20.30 11.50 -5.53
C THR A 137 20.81 12.11 -6.84
N TYR A 138 22.02 11.74 -7.27
CA TYR A 138 22.58 12.20 -8.54
C TYR A 138 21.77 11.73 -9.76
N LEU A 139 21.31 10.48 -9.75
CA LEU A 139 20.47 9.91 -10.82
C LEU A 139 19.12 10.63 -10.89
N ALA A 140 18.46 10.86 -9.76
CA ALA A 140 17.21 11.59 -9.71
C ALA A 140 17.35 13.04 -10.24
N ARG A 141 18.44 13.72 -9.86
CA ARG A 141 18.79 15.05 -10.42
C ARG A 141 18.99 14.98 -11.93
N SER A 142 19.73 13.99 -12.41
CA SER A 142 19.99 13.80 -13.84
C SER A 142 18.71 13.55 -14.63
N VAL A 143 17.75 12.79 -14.08
CA VAL A 143 16.43 12.56 -14.69
C VAL A 143 15.63 13.86 -14.78
N ALA A 144 15.62 14.68 -13.72
CA ALA A 144 14.90 15.95 -13.71
C ALA A 144 15.49 16.97 -14.71
N GLU A 145 16.82 16.97 -14.84
CA GLU A 145 17.54 17.86 -15.75
C GLU A 145 17.46 17.43 -17.22
N GLU A 146 17.20 16.15 -17.52
CA GLU A 146 17.19 15.62 -18.89
C GLU A 146 16.03 16.17 -19.75
N GLU A 147 16.41 16.89 -20.81
CA GLU A 147 15.47 17.59 -21.67
C GLU A 147 14.95 16.72 -22.83
N ALA A 148 15.86 15.99 -23.49
CA ALA A 148 15.59 15.35 -24.78
C ALA A 148 16.22 13.96 -24.97
N GLY A 149 17.12 13.54 -24.08
CA GLY A 149 17.78 12.24 -24.12
C GLY A 149 16.91 11.13 -23.52
N GLU A 150 15.86 10.69 -24.21
CA GLU A 150 14.92 9.71 -23.66
C GLU A 150 15.58 8.38 -23.26
N LYS A 151 16.55 7.89 -24.05
CA LYS A 151 17.31 6.68 -23.68
C LYS A 151 18.13 6.89 -22.40
N ALA A 152 18.72 8.07 -22.22
CA ALA A 152 19.47 8.40 -21.00
C ALA A 152 18.53 8.47 -19.79
N ARG A 153 17.34 9.08 -19.96
CA ARG A 153 16.26 9.09 -18.96
C ARG A 153 15.88 7.67 -18.54
N THR A 154 15.61 6.79 -19.52
CA THR A 154 15.29 5.37 -19.27
C THR A 154 16.38 4.67 -18.47
N GLN A 155 17.63 4.82 -18.90
CA GLN A 155 18.76 4.20 -18.21
C GLN A 155 18.92 4.72 -16.78
N ALA A 156 18.75 6.04 -16.56
CA ALA A 156 18.91 6.66 -15.25
C ALA A 156 17.77 6.29 -14.29
N VAL A 157 16.51 6.21 -14.77
CA VAL A 157 15.38 5.73 -13.96
C VAL A 157 15.57 4.26 -13.57
N ALA A 158 15.95 3.39 -14.51
CA ALA A 158 16.24 1.99 -14.20
C ALA A 158 17.37 1.86 -13.15
N ALA A 159 18.43 2.67 -13.30
CA ALA A 159 19.54 2.70 -12.35
C ALA A 159 19.13 3.18 -10.96
N LEU A 160 18.22 4.17 -10.88
CA LEU A 160 17.66 4.71 -9.65
C LEU A 160 16.81 3.67 -8.94
N LEU A 161 15.89 3.01 -9.67
CA LEU A 161 15.06 1.94 -9.12
C LEU A 161 15.92 0.80 -8.58
N ALA A 162 16.91 0.33 -9.34
CA ALA A 162 17.81 -0.74 -8.88
C ALA A 162 18.61 -0.42 -7.61
N ARG A 163 18.66 0.85 -7.18
CA ARG A 163 19.40 1.33 -5.99
C ARG A 163 18.51 1.89 -4.90
N SER A 164 17.19 1.90 -5.10
CA SER A 164 16.24 2.37 -4.11
C SER A 164 15.81 1.19 -3.24
N ALA A 165 15.61 1.44 -1.95
CA ALA A 165 15.09 0.44 -1.01
C ALA A 165 13.63 0.07 -1.30
N ASN A 166 12.85 1.05 -1.77
CA ASN A 166 11.45 0.89 -2.16
C ASN A 166 11.03 1.99 -3.15
N LEU A 167 9.83 1.84 -3.72
CA LEU A 167 9.30 2.80 -4.71
C LEU A 167 9.10 4.20 -4.11
N SER A 168 8.63 4.31 -2.86
CA SER A 168 8.42 5.60 -2.21
C SER A 168 9.72 6.41 -2.10
N GLN A 169 10.84 5.77 -1.79
CA GLN A 169 12.15 6.42 -1.78
C GLN A 169 12.53 6.95 -3.17
N ALA A 170 12.36 6.16 -4.23
CA ALA A 170 12.67 6.59 -5.60
C ALA A 170 11.81 7.79 -6.02
N MET A 171 10.51 7.76 -5.71
CA MET A 171 9.57 8.85 -6.00
C MET A 171 9.94 10.13 -5.25
N ASN A 172 10.31 10.04 -3.98
CA ASN A 172 10.72 11.18 -3.18
C ASN A 172 12.03 11.80 -3.70
N LEU A 173 13.02 11.00 -4.08
CA LEU A 173 14.26 11.50 -4.69
C LEU A 173 13.99 12.25 -6.01
N LEU A 174 13.08 11.73 -6.84
CA LEU A 174 12.64 12.43 -8.04
C LEU A 174 11.90 13.72 -7.70
N ALA A 175 10.99 13.70 -6.72
CA ALA A 175 10.24 14.87 -6.29
C ALA A 175 11.17 15.99 -5.80
N ASP A 176 12.11 15.67 -4.90
CA ASP A 176 13.13 16.60 -4.40
C ASP A 176 13.92 17.23 -5.56
N SER A 177 14.28 16.42 -6.56
CA SER A 177 15.05 16.86 -7.73
C SER A 177 14.27 17.78 -8.66
N PHE A 178 12.98 17.49 -8.90
CA PHE A 178 12.12 18.36 -9.70
C PHE A 178 11.72 19.64 -8.96
N GLU A 179 11.58 19.61 -7.63
CA GLU A 179 11.23 20.79 -6.82
C GLU A 179 12.33 21.86 -6.83
N VAL A 180 13.60 21.49 -7.07
CA VAL A 180 14.70 22.45 -7.23
C VAL A 180 14.96 22.88 -8.68
N LEU A 181 14.31 22.24 -9.66
CA LEU A 181 14.49 22.55 -11.07
C LEU A 181 13.92 23.94 -11.40
N ARG A 182 14.72 24.79 -12.06
CA ARG A 182 14.32 26.13 -12.51
C ARG A 182 14.64 26.32 -14.00
N PRO A 183 13.75 25.90 -14.91
CA PRO A 183 13.97 26.12 -16.34
C PRO A 183 13.90 27.61 -16.67
N MET A 184 14.84 28.08 -17.49
CA MET A 184 14.86 29.46 -18.01
C MET A 184 14.08 29.51 -19.32
N THR A 185 12.75 29.37 -19.26
CA THR A 185 11.85 29.41 -20.43
C THR A 185 10.69 30.37 -20.20
N GLU A 186 10.00 30.77 -21.26
CA GLU A 186 8.82 31.65 -21.17
C GLU A 186 7.66 31.00 -20.40
N ALA A 187 7.54 29.67 -20.46
CA ALA A 187 6.57 28.87 -19.73
C ALA A 187 7.26 27.75 -18.91
N PRO A 188 7.80 28.08 -17.72
CA PRO A 188 8.48 27.10 -16.87
C PRO A 188 7.56 25.95 -16.43
N GLY A 189 6.30 26.24 -16.12
CA GLY A 189 5.28 25.25 -15.77
C GLY A 189 5.07 24.18 -16.85
N ASP A 190 4.91 24.61 -18.11
CA ASP A 190 4.78 23.67 -19.25
C ASP A 190 6.04 22.84 -19.46
N THR A 191 7.20 23.45 -19.25
CA THR A 191 8.50 22.80 -19.41
C THR A 191 8.69 21.70 -18.37
N VAL A 192 8.43 22.00 -17.10
CA VAL A 192 8.51 21.04 -15.99
C VAL A 192 7.46 19.95 -16.17
N ALA A 193 6.21 20.31 -16.49
CA ALA A 193 5.14 19.34 -16.71
C ALA A 193 5.50 18.31 -17.80
N ARG A 194 6.01 18.75 -18.96
CA ARG A 194 6.47 17.83 -20.02
C ARG A 194 7.58 16.89 -19.57
N ARG A 195 8.52 17.36 -18.74
CA ARG A 195 9.59 16.50 -18.19
C ARG A 195 9.05 15.48 -17.18
N ILE A 196 8.12 15.89 -16.32
CA ILE A 196 7.43 14.97 -15.40
C ILE A 196 6.67 13.91 -16.22
N THR A 197 5.90 14.30 -17.24
CA THR A 197 5.17 13.38 -18.12
C THR A 197 6.09 12.31 -18.72
N ARG A 198 7.23 12.70 -19.29
CA ARG A 198 8.20 11.76 -19.87
C ARG A 198 8.85 10.87 -18.81
N THR A 199 9.11 11.42 -17.63
CA THR A 199 9.66 10.66 -16.49
C THR A 199 8.67 9.63 -15.99
N LEU A 200 7.38 9.98 -15.87
CA LEU A 200 6.32 9.04 -15.50
C LEU A 200 6.16 7.94 -16.54
N SER A 201 6.19 8.26 -17.84
CA SER A 201 6.14 7.26 -18.91
C SER A 201 7.24 6.19 -18.76
N VAL A 202 8.48 6.62 -18.54
CA VAL A 202 9.62 5.72 -18.33
C VAL A 202 9.51 4.96 -17.00
N LEU A 203 9.05 5.63 -15.96
CA LEU A 203 8.87 5.03 -14.63
C LEU A 203 7.84 3.92 -14.67
N ARG A 204 6.74 4.09 -15.43
CA ARG A 204 5.72 3.06 -15.64
C ARG A 204 6.27 1.80 -16.28
N GLU A 205 7.16 1.93 -17.28
CA GLU A 205 7.87 0.77 -17.84
C GLU A 205 8.70 0.08 -16.76
N GLY A 206 9.45 0.84 -15.95
CA GLY A 206 10.24 0.31 -14.85
C GLY A 206 9.41 -0.33 -13.71
N LEU A 207 8.19 0.14 -13.45
CA LEU A 207 7.30 -0.42 -12.42
C LEU A 207 6.87 -1.85 -12.75
N LEU A 208 6.65 -2.15 -14.04
CA LEU A 208 6.23 -3.48 -14.48
C LEU A 208 7.33 -4.53 -14.32
N GLU A 209 8.60 -4.12 -14.40
CA GLU A 209 9.76 -5.02 -14.29
C GLU A 209 10.35 -5.06 -12.87
N SER A 210 10.00 -4.09 -12.02
CA SER A 210 10.56 -3.94 -10.69
C SER A 210 9.88 -4.84 -9.65
N GLU A 211 10.69 -5.47 -8.80
CA GLU A 211 10.24 -6.22 -7.61
C GLU A 211 10.27 -5.38 -6.32
N LEU A 212 10.64 -4.10 -6.39
CA LEU A 212 10.72 -3.23 -5.20
C LEU A 212 9.38 -3.12 -4.48
N GLU A 213 9.35 -3.22 -3.16
CA GLU A 213 8.15 -2.94 -2.38
C GLU A 213 7.66 -1.49 -2.56
N ALA A 214 6.38 -1.24 -2.24
CA ALA A 214 5.81 0.09 -2.34
C ALA A 214 6.50 1.12 -1.42
N GLY A 215 6.80 0.70 -0.18
CA GLY A 215 7.25 1.61 0.89
C GLY A 215 6.11 2.46 1.47
N ASP A 216 6.43 3.20 2.53
CA ASP A 216 5.45 4.05 3.22
C ASP A 216 5.01 5.23 2.34
N GLU A 217 3.72 5.54 2.39
CA GLU A 217 3.12 6.71 1.75
C GLU A 217 3.43 6.88 0.24
N LEU A 218 3.58 5.78 -0.52
CA LEU A 218 3.88 5.83 -1.97
C LEU A 218 2.94 6.78 -2.76
N GLY A 219 1.65 6.77 -2.43
CA GLY A 219 0.66 7.68 -3.03
C GLY A 219 0.95 9.16 -2.81
N ASN A 220 1.40 9.53 -1.60
CA ASN A 220 1.80 10.90 -1.28
C ASN A 220 3.08 11.27 -2.02
N ALA A 221 4.04 10.35 -2.14
CA ALA A 221 5.28 10.58 -2.89
C ALA A 221 5.00 10.84 -4.38
N LEU A 222 4.11 10.07 -5.02
CA LEU A 222 3.68 10.33 -6.40
C LEU A 222 2.94 11.67 -6.52
N HIS A 223 2.02 11.96 -5.60
CA HIS A 223 1.32 13.24 -5.60
C HIS A 223 2.30 14.42 -5.48
N ARG A 224 3.32 14.30 -4.62
CA ARG A 224 4.38 15.31 -4.44
C ARG A 224 5.22 15.46 -5.70
N LEU A 225 5.65 14.36 -6.33
CA LEU A 225 6.41 14.37 -7.58
C LEU A 225 5.68 15.16 -8.68
N VAL A 226 4.36 15.02 -8.79
CA VAL A 226 3.56 15.70 -9.81
C VAL A 226 3.25 17.16 -9.42
N SER A 227 2.80 17.40 -8.20
CA SER A 227 2.23 18.69 -7.80
C SER A 227 3.24 19.67 -7.18
N GLY A 228 4.25 19.17 -6.47
CA GLY A 228 5.26 19.97 -5.77
C GLY A 228 6.03 20.89 -6.71
N PRO A 229 6.66 20.38 -7.79
CA PRO A 229 7.39 21.21 -8.74
C PRO A 229 6.51 22.30 -9.37
N LEU A 230 5.26 21.98 -9.70
CA LEU A 230 4.30 22.91 -10.32
C LEU A 230 3.74 23.95 -9.35
N ALA A 231 3.76 23.67 -8.05
CA ALA A 231 3.48 24.69 -7.03
C ALA A 231 4.58 25.76 -6.97
N ILE A 232 5.80 25.41 -7.38
CA ILE A 232 6.97 26.29 -7.33
C ILE A 232 7.14 27.08 -8.63
N VAL A 233 7.09 26.41 -9.80
CA VAL A 233 7.32 27.05 -11.10
C VAL A 233 6.05 27.58 -11.77
N GLY A 234 4.89 27.37 -11.14
CA GLY A 234 3.59 27.65 -11.71
C GLY A 234 2.99 26.47 -12.46
N ARG A 235 1.66 26.45 -12.57
CA ARG A 235 0.93 25.41 -13.30
C ARG A 235 1.14 25.56 -14.81
N PRO A 236 1.15 24.45 -15.57
CA PRO A 236 1.15 24.52 -17.03
C PRO A 236 -0.08 25.28 -17.53
N VAL A 237 0.10 26.10 -18.55
CA VAL A 237 -0.94 26.91 -19.18
C VAL A 237 -1.49 26.26 -20.44
N ASP A 238 -0.70 25.42 -21.10
CA ASP A 238 -1.10 24.66 -22.28
C ASP A 238 -2.01 23.49 -21.87
N GLU A 239 -3.25 23.48 -22.39
CA GLU A 239 -4.27 22.46 -22.11
C GLU A 239 -3.84 21.05 -22.54
N LYS A 240 -3.08 20.93 -23.63
CA LYS A 240 -2.53 19.65 -24.07
C LYS A 240 -1.49 19.15 -23.08
N VAL A 241 -0.63 20.03 -22.57
CA VAL A 241 0.36 19.68 -21.54
C VAL A 241 -0.32 19.25 -20.24
N GLN A 242 -1.38 19.95 -19.82
CA GLN A 242 -2.20 19.58 -18.66
C GLN A 242 -2.83 18.19 -18.84
N THR A 243 -3.37 17.92 -20.04
CA THR A 243 -4.02 16.65 -20.38
C THR A 243 -3.01 15.51 -20.45
N ASP A 244 -1.86 15.71 -21.08
CA ASP A 244 -0.80 14.69 -21.19
C ASP A 244 -0.20 14.36 -19.82
N LEU A 245 0.07 15.35 -18.97
CA LEU A 245 0.52 15.12 -17.60
C LEU A 245 -0.53 14.37 -16.78
N SER A 246 -1.80 14.76 -16.90
CA SER A 246 -2.90 14.08 -16.20
C SER A 246 -3.05 12.63 -16.67
N ARG A 247 -2.96 12.38 -17.98
CA ARG A 247 -2.97 11.02 -18.55
C ARG A 247 -1.89 10.15 -17.92
N GLU A 248 -0.63 10.59 -17.97
CA GLU A 248 0.47 9.78 -17.47
C GLU A 248 0.44 9.62 -15.95
N SER A 249 -0.03 10.63 -15.21
CA SER A 249 -0.23 10.52 -13.76
C SER A 249 -1.29 9.46 -13.41
N LEU A 250 -2.44 9.47 -14.10
CA LEU A 250 -3.52 8.49 -13.89
C LEU A 250 -3.07 7.08 -14.26
N LEU A 251 -2.36 6.92 -15.39
CA LEU A 251 -1.82 5.63 -15.80
C LEU A 251 -0.73 5.13 -14.82
N THR A 252 0.05 6.03 -14.23
CA THR A 252 1.04 5.66 -13.20
C THR A 252 0.34 5.12 -11.95
N VAL A 253 -0.74 5.75 -11.49
CA VAL A 253 -1.54 5.21 -10.36
C VAL A 253 -2.06 3.82 -10.68
N HIS A 254 -2.61 3.63 -11.88
CA HIS A 254 -3.13 2.33 -12.34
C HIS A 254 -2.03 1.25 -12.31
N ASP A 255 -0.85 1.55 -12.84
CA ASP A 255 0.25 0.60 -12.88
C ASP A 255 0.80 0.31 -11.47
N ILE A 256 0.82 1.31 -10.57
CA ILE A 256 1.16 1.11 -9.15
C ILE A 256 0.17 0.14 -8.49
N VAL A 257 -1.14 0.36 -8.59
CA VAL A 257 -2.11 -0.51 -7.89
C VAL A 257 -2.11 -1.94 -8.45
N ARG A 258 -1.84 -2.12 -9.74
CA ARG A 258 -1.74 -3.44 -10.36
C ARG A 258 -0.48 -4.19 -9.97
N THR A 259 0.64 -3.48 -9.80
CA THR A 259 1.94 -4.09 -9.50
C THR A 259 2.21 -4.17 -7.99
N ARG A 260 1.53 -3.36 -7.18
CA ARG A 260 1.65 -3.27 -5.72
C ARG A 260 0.28 -3.34 -5.06
N LEU A 261 -0.30 -4.54 -5.02
CA LEU A 261 -1.62 -4.77 -4.45
C LEU A 261 -1.76 -4.29 -3.00
N SER A 262 -0.67 -4.18 -2.24
CA SER A 262 -0.68 -3.70 -0.85
C SER A 262 -1.20 -2.27 -0.70
N VAL A 263 -1.17 -1.44 -1.75
CA VAL A 263 -1.60 -0.04 -1.69
C VAL A 263 -2.95 0.23 -2.34
N VAL A 264 -3.62 -0.80 -2.90
CA VAL A 264 -4.88 -0.65 -3.64
C VAL A 264 -6.03 -0.14 -2.77
N ILE A 265 -6.05 -0.52 -1.49
CA ILE A 265 -7.09 -0.10 -0.54
C ILE A 265 -6.80 1.23 0.14
N ALA A 266 -5.60 1.80 -0.05
CA ALA A 266 -5.21 3.06 0.58
C ALA A 266 -5.72 4.25 -0.25
N PRO A 267 -6.62 5.10 0.28
CA PRO A 267 -7.13 6.27 -0.44
C PRO A 267 -6.04 7.24 -0.92
N GLU A 268 -4.95 7.33 -0.17
CA GLU A 268 -3.80 8.20 -0.45
C GLU A 268 -3.11 7.84 -1.76
N THR A 269 -3.15 6.57 -2.19
CA THR A 269 -2.64 6.09 -3.48
C THR A 269 -3.23 6.85 -4.66
N TYR A 270 -4.49 7.27 -4.54
CA TYR A 270 -5.24 7.94 -5.59
C TYR A 270 -5.22 9.47 -5.46
N ARG A 271 -4.54 10.04 -4.45
CA ARG A 271 -4.57 11.48 -4.14
C ARG A 271 -4.23 12.39 -5.34
N VAL A 272 -3.33 11.94 -6.22
CA VAL A 272 -2.95 12.68 -7.44
C VAL A 272 -4.13 12.89 -8.40
N VAL A 273 -5.15 12.02 -8.39
CA VAL A 273 -6.37 12.16 -9.21
C VAL A 273 -7.05 13.50 -8.96
N THR A 274 -7.18 13.90 -7.69
CA THR A 274 -7.83 15.18 -7.33
C THR A 274 -7.03 16.37 -7.84
N TYR A 275 -5.70 16.26 -7.87
CA TYR A 275 -4.84 17.29 -8.45
C TYR A 275 -5.03 17.37 -9.97
N CYS A 276 -4.97 16.24 -10.67
CA CYS A 276 -5.19 16.18 -12.13
C CYS A 276 -6.58 16.73 -12.52
N ARG A 277 -7.62 16.43 -11.74
CA ARG A 277 -8.96 16.97 -11.98
C ARG A 277 -8.97 18.49 -11.92
N LYS A 278 -8.33 19.07 -10.90
CA LYS A 278 -8.20 20.53 -10.76
C LYS A 278 -7.35 21.14 -11.85
N LEU A 279 -6.34 20.41 -12.33
CA LEU A 279 -5.48 20.84 -13.42
C LEU A 279 -6.28 20.96 -14.73
N CYS A 280 -7.15 20.00 -15.02
CA CYS A 280 -8.04 20.00 -16.19
C CYS A 280 -9.35 20.82 -15.99
N GLY A 281 -9.37 21.81 -15.09
CA GLY A 281 -10.52 22.73 -14.92
C GLY A 281 -11.61 22.31 -13.92
N GLY A 282 -11.55 21.10 -13.35
CA GLY A 282 -12.35 20.70 -12.17
C GLY A 282 -13.79 20.23 -12.44
N SER A 283 -14.45 20.80 -13.45
CA SER A 283 -15.87 20.53 -13.77
C SER A 283 -16.08 19.16 -14.41
N SER A 284 -15.33 18.87 -15.47
CA SER A 284 -15.39 17.63 -16.25
C SER A 284 -14.00 17.21 -16.69
N TRP A 285 -13.84 15.91 -16.95
CA TRP A 285 -12.61 15.39 -17.52
C TRP A 285 -12.60 15.55 -19.05
N PRO A 286 -11.45 15.86 -19.67
CA PRO A 286 -11.26 15.77 -21.11
C PRO A 286 -11.55 14.36 -21.65
N ASP A 287 -12.12 14.26 -22.86
CA ASP A 287 -12.47 13.00 -23.50
C ASP A 287 -11.24 12.09 -23.71
N GLU A 288 -10.09 12.71 -23.93
CA GLU A 288 -8.78 12.08 -24.04
C GLU A 288 -8.44 11.19 -22.84
N LEU A 289 -8.96 11.52 -21.66
CA LEU A 289 -8.67 10.82 -20.41
C LEU A 289 -9.67 9.71 -20.08
N LYS A 290 -10.71 9.50 -20.90
CA LYS A 290 -11.76 8.51 -20.65
C LYS A 290 -11.22 7.11 -20.36
N LYS A 291 -10.26 6.61 -21.16
CA LYS A 291 -9.68 5.27 -20.98
C LYS A 291 -8.89 5.12 -19.66
N PRO A 292 -7.92 6.00 -19.32
CA PRO A 292 -7.27 5.99 -18.01
C PRO A 292 -8.27 6.07 -16.84
N LEU A 293 -9.30 6.91 -16.95
CA LEU A 293 -10.31 7.06 -15.91
C LEU A 293 -11.13 5.77 -15.71
N GLU A 294 -11.60 5.15 -16.80
CA GLU A 294 -12.33 3.87 -16.74
C GLU A 294 -11.52 2.79 -16.01
N ARG A 295 -10.20 2.71 -16.27
CA ARG A 295 -9.32 1.75 -15.58
C ARG A 295 -9.26 2.01 -14.07
N LEU A 296 -9.03 3.26 -13.66
CA LEU A 296 -8.98 3.61 -12.24
C LEU A 296 -10.33 3.48 -11.54
N ILE A 297 -11.43 3.74 -12.24
CA ILE A 297 -12.78 3.50 -11.71
C ILE A 297 -12.97 2.02 -11.38
N THR A 298 -12.49 1.13 -12.26
CA THR A 298 -12.47 -0.31 -11.99
C THR A 298 -11.61 -0.62 -10.77
N ASP A 299 -10.36 -0.11 -10.71
CA ASP A 299 -9.45 -0.39 -9.59
C ASP A 299 -10.04 0.06 -8.23
N VAL A 300 -10.60 1.27 -8.16
CA VAL A 300 -11.24 1.79 -6.92
C VAL A 300 -12.51 1.00 -6.58
N SER A 301 -13.30 0.60 -7.57
CA SER A 301 -14.49 -0.24 -7.35
C SER A 301 -14.10 -1.62 -6.79
N GLU A 302 -13.03 -2.21 -7.29
CA GLU A 302 -12.49 -3.47 -6.76
C GLU A 302 -11.93 -3.31 -5.35
N ALA A 303 -11.25 -2.19 -5.05
CA ALA A 303 -10.78 -1.87 -3.71
C ALA A 303 -11.94 -1.75 -2.71
N LEU A 304 -13.04 -1.09 -3.09
CA LEU A 304 -14.27 -0.99 -2.29
C LEU A 304 -14.89 -2.36 -2.02
N VAL A 305 -14.94 -3.25 -3.01
CA VAL A 305 -15.44 -4.62 -2.84
C VAL A 305 -14.52 -5.43 -1.92
N LEU A 306 -13.20 -5.31 -2.08
CA LEU A 306 -12.21 -6.01 -1.27
C LEU A 306 -12.34 -5.65 0.22
N LEU A 307 -12.42 -4.36 0.55
CA LEU A 307 -12.67 -3.89 1.91
C LEU A 307 -14.06 -4.28 2.41
N GLY A 308 -15.07 -4.18 1.55
CA GLY A 308 -16.44 -4.54 1.88
C GLY A 308 -16.58 -6.01 2.29
N ARG A 309 -15.85 -6.92 1.64
CA ARG A 309 -15.80 -8.35 2.02
C ARG A 309 -15.19 -8.58 3.40
N GLN A 310 -14.39 -7.64 3.90
CA GLN A 310 -13.83 -7.63 5.25
C GLN A 310 -14.74 -6.89 6.25
N GLY A 311 -15.92 -6.43 5.82
CA GLY A 311 -16.85 -5.65 6.64
C GLY A 311 -16.42 -4.21 6.86
N GLN A 312 -15.43 -3.71 6.11
CA GLN A 312 -14.89 -2.37 6.26
C GLN A 312 -15.51 -1.41 5.24
N CYS A 313 -15.77 -0.18 5.69
CA CYS A 313 -16.23 0.93 4.87
C CYS A 313 -15.11 1.98 4.81
N ASP A 314 -14.82 2.51 3.63
CA ASP A 314 -13.78 3.54 3.45
C ASP A 314 -14.33 4.74 2.67
N GLN A 315 -14.56 5.84 3.39
CA GLN A 315 -15.09 7.07 2.79
C GLN A 315 -14.08 7.75 1.86
N GLY A 316 -12.77 7.56 2.10
CA GLY A 316 -11.72 8.08 1.26
C GLY A 316 -11.81 7.52 -0.16
N LEU A 317 -11.97 6.20 -0.30
CA LEU A 317 -12.16 5.55 -1.61
C LEU A 317 -13.42 6.01 -2.34
N LEU A 318 -14.54 6.23 -1.63
CA LEU A 318 -15.74 6.83 -2.25
C LEU A 318 -15.47 8.25 -2.77
N VAL A 319 -14.74 9.07 -2.01
CA VAL A 319 -14.33 10.41 -2.45
C VAL A 319 -13.43 10.33 -3.69
N GLN A 320 -12.56 9.33 -3.78
CA GLN A 320 -11.74 9.12 -4.98
C GLN A 320 -12.59 8.66 -6.18
N LEU A 321 -13.60 7.82 -5.97
CA LEU A 321 -14.55 7.43 -7.02
C LEU A 321 -15.34 8.64 -7.55
N GLU A 322 -15.72 9.56 -6.66
CA GLU A 322 -16.29 10.86 -7.04
C GLU A 322 -15.31 11.72 -7.84
N ALA A 323 -14.04 11.78 -7.41
CA ALA A 323 -12.98 12.52 -8.09
C ALA A 323 -12.72 11.98 -9.51
N LEU A 324 -12.72 10.66 -9.71
CA LEU A 324 -12.57 10.01 -11.02
C LEU A 324 -13.78 10.22 -11.94
N THR A 325 -14.95 10.52 -11.38
CA THR A 325 -16.19 10.66 -12.13
C THR A 325 -16.88 11.99 -11.82
N ASN A 326 -18.17 11.95 -11.53
CA ASN A 326 -18.93 13.04 -10.94
C ASN A 326 -19.80 12.45 -9.81
N PRO A 327 -20.30 13.26 -8.87
CA PRO A 327 -21.04 12.76 -7.71
C PRO A 327 -22.29 11.93 -8.07
N ALA A 328 -22.92 12.17 -9.22
CA ALA A 328 -24.06 11.38 -9.67
C ALA A 328 -23.62 9.98 -10.15
N ARG A 329 -22.57 9.91 -10.96
CA ARG A 329 -22.03 8.65 -11.49
C ARG A 329 -21.38 7.81 -10.40
N ALA A 330 -20.64 8.41 -9.47
CA ALA A 330 -20.06 7.69 -8.34
C ALA A 330 -21.14 7.03 -7.47
N ARG A 331 -22.23 7.74 -7.15
CA ARG A 331 -23.38 7.17 -6.43
C ARG A 331 -24.05 6.03 -7.22
N ALA A 332 -24.16 6.17 -8.54
CA ALA A 332 -24.72 5.11 -9.38
C ALA A 332 -23.83 3.85 -9.36
N LEU A 333 -22.50 4.02 -9.45
CA LEU A 333 -21.53 2.92 -9.37
C LEU A 333 -21.54 2.26 -7.99
N ALA A 334 -21.59 3.02 -6.90
CA ALA A 334 -21.67 2.46 -5.55
C ALA A 334 -22.94 1.61 -5.34
N ARG A 335 -24.09 2.07 -5.85
CA ARG A 335 -25.33 1.28 -5.88
C ARG A 335 -25.21 0.03 -6.74
N GLU A 336 -24.54 0.13 -7.88
CA GLU A 336 -24.25 -1.03 -8.75
C GLU A 336 -23.36 -2.06 -8.04
N ILE A 337 -22.38 -1.62 -7.24
CA ILE A 337 -21.57 -2.51 -6.40
C ILE A 337 -22.45 -3.22 -5.36
N SER A 338 -23.29 -2.49 -4.61
CA SER A 338 -24.23 -3.08 -3.64
C SER A 338 -25.11 -4.16 -4.29
N ALA A 339 -25.68 -3.85 -5.47
CA ALA A 339 -26.58 -4.76 -6.18
C ALA A 339 -25.88 -5.99 -6.77
N ARG A 340 -24.66 -5.84 -7.28
CA ARG A 340 -23.88 -6.95 -7.88
C ARG A 340 -23.24 -7.86 -6.85
N HIS A 341 -23.05 -7.39 -5.62
CA HIS A 341 -22.37 -8.13 -4.55
C HIS A 341 -23.29 -8.37 -3.33
N PRO A 342 -24.31 -9.24 -3.47
CA PRO A 342 -25.21 -9.57 -2.37
C PRO A 342 -24.53 -10.31 -1.21
N GLU A 343 -23.30 -10.80 -1.42
CA GLU A 343 -22.47 -11.41 -0.37
C GLU A 343 -21.87 -10.42 0.62
N LEU A 344 -21.88 -9.11 0.32
CA LEU A 344 -21.36 -8.08 1.23
C LEU A 344 -22.25 -7.93 2.47
N PRO A 345 -21.66 -7.61 3.65
CA PRO A 345 -22.43 -7.35 4.85
C PRO A 345 -23.47 -6.23 4.64
N GLU A 346 -24.64 -6.38 5.26
CA GLU A 346 -25.76 -5.42 5.11
C GLU A 346 -25.35 -3.98 5.41
N GLY A 347 -24.57 -3.76 6.48
CA GLY A 347 -24.06 -2.43 6.83
C GLY A 347 -23.15 -1.80 5.76
N VAL A 348 -22.39 -2.62 5.03
CA VAL A 348 -21.54 -2.15 3.91
C VAL A 348 -22.40 -1.82 2.69
N ARG A 349 -23.41 -2.65 2.37
CA ARG A 349 -24.35 -2.38 1.28
C ARG A 349 -25.16 -1.11 1.52
N ASP A 350 -25.72 -0.96 2.72
CA ASP A 350 -26.40 0.27 3.17
C ASP A 350 -25.49 1.50 3.02
N TRP A 351 -24.22 1.36 3.42
CA TRP A 351 -23.22 2.42 3.26
C TRP A 351 -22.96 2.77 1.79
N LEU A 352 -22.78 1.79 0.91
CA LEU A 352 -22.60 2.02 -0.53
C LEU A 352 -23.82 2.69 -1.18
N GLU A 353 -25.03 2.36 -0.74
CA GLU A 353 -26.27 2.93 -1.30
C GLU A 353 -26.53 4.37 -0.87
N THR A 354 -26.19 4.68 0.39
CA THR A 354 -26.47 5.97 1.03
C THR A 354 -25.28 6.92 1.02
N GLY A 355 -24.06 6.40 0.82
CA GLY A 355 -22.80 7.13 0.92
C GLY A 355 -22.48 7.61 2.34
N ARG A 356 -23.16 7.09 3.37
CA ARG A 356 -23.00 7.52 4.76
C ARG A 356 -22.76 6.31 5.64
N GLN A 357 -21.65 6.33 6.37
CA GLN A 357 -21.37 5.26 7.31
C GLN A 357 -22.45 5.33 8.39
N ARG A 358 -23.24 4.26 8.50
CA ARG A 358 -24.20 4.14 9.58
C ARG A 358 -23.38 4.11 10.86
N VAL A 359 -23.46 5.17 11.66
CA VAL A 359 -22.97 5.10 13.04
C VAL A 359 -23.88 4.07 13.69
N VAL A 360 -23.42 2.81 13.72
CA VAL A 360 -23.99 1.82 14.61
C VAL A 360 -23.76 2.42 15.97
N ARG A 361 -24.80 3.05 16.52
CA ARG A 361 -24.86 3.34 17.94
C ARG A 361 -24.62 1.98 18.57
N GLU A 362 -23.42 1.75 19.10
CA GLU A 362 -23.22 0.68 20.07
C GLU A 362 -24.39 0.85 21.04
N ALA A 363 -25.24 -0.19 21.15
CA ALA A 363 -26.22 -0.21 22.22
C ALA A 363 -25.41 0.12 23.48
N SER A 364 -25.78 1.19 24.18
CA SER A 364 -24.98 1.71 25.29
C SER A 364 -24.58 0.54 26.19
N SER A 365 -23.38 0.57 26.77
CA SER A 365 -22.95 -0.47 27.73
C SER A 365 -24.06 -0.77 28.76
N ALA A 366 -24.80 0.26 29.17
CA ALA A 366 -25.99 0.17 30.00
C ALA A 366 -27.14 -0.66 29.41
N ALA A 367 -27.43 -0.57 28.11
CA ALA A 367 -28.44 -1.40 27.44
C ALA A 367 -28.00 -2.87 27.31
N VAL A 368 -26.72 -3.10 27.00
CA VAL A 368 -26.14 -4.46 26.96
C VAL A 368 -26.13 -5.09 28.36
N GLU A 369 -25.74 -4.33 29.37
CA GLU A 369 -25.77 -4.75 30.78
C GLU A 369 -27.19 -4.99 31.28
N THR A 370 -28.18 -4.18 30.87
CA THR A 370 -29.59 -4.40 31.23
C THR A 370 -30.14 -5.69 30.61
N VAL A 371 -29.81 -6.00 29.37
CA VAL A 371 -30.22 -7.25 28.71
C VAL A 371 -29.52 -8.45 29.35
N ALA A 372 -28.22 -8.34 29.66
CA ALA A 372 -27.46 -9.37 30.35
C ALA A 372 -28.00 -9.63 31.78
N ALA A 373 -28.36 -8.58 32.52
CA ALA A 373 -28.95 -8.69 33.85
C ALA A 373 -30.32 -9.40 33.82
N ARG A 374 -31.18 -9.08 32.84
CA ARG A 374 -32.47 -9.78 32.64
C ARG A 374 -32.29 -11.25 32.26
N ALA A 375 -31.28 -11.55 31.44
CA ALA A 375 -30.95 -12.93 31.10
C ALA A 375 -30.47 -13.71 32.32
N ASP A 376 -29.61 -13.12 33.16
CA ASP A 376 -29.12 -13.73 34.38
C ASP A 376 -30.24 -13.96 35.42
N GLU A 377 -31.21 -13.04 35.54
CA GLU A 377 -32.42 -13.23 36.35
C GLU A 377 -33.25 -14.44 35.86
N SER A 378 -33.50 -14.53 34.55
CA SER A 378 -34.25 -15.64 33.95
C SER A 378 -33.56 -16.99 34.16
N ILE A 379 -32.23 -17.05 33.96
CA ILE A 379 -31.43 -18.26 34.20
C ILE A 379 -31.41 -18.61 35.69
N GLY A 380 -31.37 -17.61 36.57
CA GLY A 380 -31.45 -17.80 38.02
C GLY A 380 -32.76 -18.45 38.48
N LEU A 381 -33.89 -17.96 37.97
CA LEU A 381 -35.20 -18.55 38.24
C LEU A 381 -35.31 -19.97 37.68
N ALA A 382 -34.77 -20.21 36.48
CA ALA A 382 -34.70 -21.54 35.90
C ALA A 382 -33.85 -22.50 36.75
N LEU A 383 -32.71 -22.04 37.29
CA LEU A 383 -31.85 -22.81 38.19
C LEU A 383 -32.60 -23.24 39.45
N GLN A 384 -33.37 -22.33 40.04
CA GLN A 384 -34.18 -22.64 41.21
C GLN A 384 -35.21 -23.73 40.89
N ALA A 385 -36.00 -23.55 39.83
CA ALA A 385 -36.97 -24.54 39.39
C ALA A 385 -36.31 -25.90 39.06
N ALA A 386 -35.13 -25.88 38.44
CA ALA A 386 -34.36 -27.08 38.15
C ALA A 386 -33.96 -27.85 39.41
N ARG A 387 -33.49 -27.16 40.47
CA ARG A 387 -33.13 -27.80 41.74
C ARG A 387 -34.34 -28.35 42.50
N GLU A 388 -35.46 -27.61 42.51
CA GLU A 388 -36.72 -28.08 43.11
C GLU A 388 -37.23 -29.34 42.42
N VAL A 389 -37.30 -29.32 41.09
CA VAL A 389 -37.75 -30.46 40.28
C VAL A 389 -36.79 -31.65 40.42
N ARG A 390 -35.48 -31.41 40.54
CA ARG A 390 -34.48 -32.45 40.80
C ARG A 390 -34.71 -33.14 42.15
N SER A 391 -34.90 -32.35 43.21
CA SER A 391 -35.20 -32.87 44.55
C SER A 391 -36.50 -33.67 44.56
N LEU A 392 -37.55 -33.18 43.90
CA LEU A 392 -38.81 -33.89 43.75
C LEU A 392 -38.62 -35.21 43.01
N ARG A 393 -37.90 -35.21 41.87
CA ARG A 393 -37.59 -36.43 41.12
C ARG A 393 -36.83 -37.43 41.99
N ASP A 394 -35.81 -37.01 42.73
CA ASP A 394 -35.05 -37.88 43.63
C ASP A 394 -35.93 -38.54 44.70
N SER A 395 -36.84 -37.77 45.31
CA SER A 395 -37.76 -38.28 46.31
C SER A 395 -38.81 -39.25 45.75
N LEU A 396 -39.20 -39.08 44.48
CA LEU A 396 -40.28 -39.84 43.85
C LEU A 396 -39.81 -41.05 43.05
N ARG A 397 -38.55 -41.06 42.59
CA ARG A 397 -38.07 -42.07 41.63
C ARG A 397 -38.24 -43.50 42.13
N GLU A 398 -37.66 -43.82 43.28
CA GLU A 398 -37.69 -45.18 43.81
C GLU A 398 -39.10 -45.60 44.26
N PRO A 399 -39.85 -44.78 45.03
CA PRO A 399 -41.22 -45.14 45.41
C PRO A 399 -42.16 -45.37 44.21
N LEU A 400 -42.07 -44.52 43.17
CA LEU A 400 -42.88 -44.69 41.96
C LEU A 400 -42.46 -45.92 41.18
N LYS A 401 -41.15 -46.21 41.10
CA LYS A 401 -40.65 -47.40 40.43
C LYS A 401 -41.20 -48.66 41.10
N SER A 402 -41.03 -48.78 42.42
CA SER A 402 -41.51 -49.95 43.16
C SER A 402 -43.03 -50.11 43.05
N SER A 403 -43.79 -49.02 43.11
CA SER A 403 -45.26 -49.07 42.96
C SER A 403 -45.69 -49.46 41.54
N LEU A 404 -45.08 -48.88 40.50
CA LEU A 404 -45.45 -49.16 39.12
C LEU A 404 -45.05 -50.57 38.68
N GLU A 405 -43.91 -51.09 39.14
CA GLU A 405 -43.50 -52.47 38.88
C GLU A 405 -44.49 -53.51 39.45
N ILE A 406 -45.23 -53.16 40.50
CA ILE A 406 -46.23 -54.05 41.15
C ILE A 406 -47.61 -53.90 40.50
N PHE A 407 -48.09 -52.67 40.30
CA PHE A 407 -49.48 -52.41 39.94
C PHE A 407 -49.69 -52.14 38.44
N GLU A 408 -48.74 -51.52 37.74
CA GLU A 408 -48.86 -51.13 36.32
C GLU A 408 -47.51 -51.27 35.58
N PRO A 409 -47.00 -52.51 35.36
CA PRO A 409 -45.64 -52.74 34.87
C PRO A 409 -45.37 -52.13 33.48
N ALA A 410 -46.42 -51.95 32.67
CA ALA A 410 -46.32 -51.36 31.34
C ALA A 410 -45.95 -49.86 31.37
N LEU A 411 -46.28 -49.14 32.46
CA LEU A 411 -46.00 -47.70 32.60
C LEU A 411 -44.65 -47.41 33.26
N ALA A 412 -44.08 -48.39 33.99
CA ALA A 412 -42.80 -48.24 34.69
C ALA A 412 -41.66 -47.71 33.79
N PRO A 413 -41.36 -48.28 32.60
CA PRO A 413 -40.25 -47.79 31.78
C PRO A 413 -40.49 -46.38 31.22
N LEU A 414 -41.74 -46.01 30.90
CA LEU A 414 -42.10 -44.68 30.39
C LEU A 414 -41.94 -43.61 31.48
N THR A 415 -42.43 -43.90 32.69
CA THR A 415 -42.29 -42.99 33.83
C THR A 415 -40.83 -42.82 34.25
N MET A 416 -40.03 -43.89 34.26
CA MET A 416 -38.59 -43.78 34.57
C MET A 416 -37.84 -42.95 33.52
N ASN A 417 -38.16 -43.11 32.24
CA ASN A 417 -37.57 -42.29 31.17
C ASN A 417 -37.91 -40.80 31.32
N LEU A 418 -39.15 -40.46 31.69
CA LEU A 418 -39.55 -39.08 31.97
C LEU A 418 -38.72 -38.49 33.12
N LEU A 419 -38.60 -39.22 34.24
CA LEU A 419 -37.80 -38.79 35.39
C LEU A 419 -36.31 -38.61 35.03
N ASP A 420 -35.77 -39.48 34.16
CA ASP A 420 -34.39 -39.34 33.66
C ASP A 420 -34.22 -38.12 32.74
N ARG A 421 -35.20 -37.83 31.87
CA ARG A 421 -35.18 -36.60 31.03
C ARG A 421 -35.26 -35.34 31.88
N VAL A 422 -36.06 -35.36 32.95
CA VAL A 422 -36.14 -34.26 33.91
C VAL A 422 -34.77 -34.02 34.57
N GLN A 423 -34.04 -35.08 34.94
CA GLN A 423 -32.68 -34.97 35.46
C GLN A 423 -31.71 -34.35 34.44
N VAL A 424 -31.79 -34.73 33.17
CA VAL A 424 -30.94 -34.16 32.11
C VAL A 424 -31.19 -32.67 31.93
N VAL A 425 -32.46 -32.24 31.88
CA VAL A 425 -32.81 -30.82 31.75
C VAL A 425 -32.32 -30.02 32.96
N ALA A 426 -32.49 -30.55 34.17
CA ALA A 426 -32.00 -29.89 35.38
C ALA A 426 -30.48 -29.68 35.35
N VAL A 427 -29.71 -30.68 34.92
CA VAL A 427 -28.25 -30.58 34.76
C VAL A 427 -27.84 -29.55 33.72
N GLN A 428 -28.55 -29.46 32.59
CA GLN A 428 -28.26 -28.47 31.56
C GLN A 428 -28.50 -27.04 32.05
N ILE A 429 -29.55 -26.83 32.83
CA ILE A 429 -29.83 -25.52 33.45
C ILE A 429 -28.76 -25.17 34.50
N GLU A 430 -28.33 -26.14 35.32
CA GLU A 430 -27.23 -25.96 36.28
C GLU A 430 -25.92 -25.57 35.57
N GLN A 431 -25.61 -26.18 34.43
CA GLN A 431 -24.43 -25.84 33.62
C GLN A 431 -24.54 -24.44 33.02
N ALA A 432 -25.70 -24.06 32.50
CA ALA A 432 -25.94 -22.72 31.95
C ALA A 432 -25.79 -21.64 33.04
N ALA A 433 -26.29 -21.91 34.25
CA ALA A 433 -26.11 -21.04 35.40
C ALA A 433 -24.64 -20.95 35.83
N ALA A 434 -23.92 -22.07 35.86
CA ALA A 434 -22.49 -22.11 36.22
C ALA A 434 -21.62 -21.29 35.25
N LEU A 435 -21.88 -21.35 33.94
CA LEU A 435 -21.19 -20.54 32.92
C LEU A 435 -21.40 -19.03 33.11
N ARG A 436 -22.49 -18.63 33.78
CA ARG A 436 -22.83 -17.25 34.13
C ARG A 436 -22.37 -16.87 35.55
N GLY A 437 -21.76 -17.82 36.28
CA GLY A 437 -21.36 -17.65 37.67
C GLY A 437 -22.53 -17.54 38.64
N LEU A 438 -23.71 -18.05 38.29
CA LEU A 438 -24.92 -17.98 39.13
C LEU A 438 -25.02 -19.20 40.05
N ASP A 439 -25.49 -18.99 41.27
CA ASP A 439 -25.84 -20.05 42.22
C ASP A 439 -27.02 -19.62 43.12
N LEU A 440 -27.55 -20.55 43.90
CA LEU A 440 -28.58 -20.30 44.89
C LEU A 440 -27.95 -20.13 46.28
N TYR A 441 -28.45 -19.16 47.03
CA TYR A 441 -28.11 -18.94 48.42
C TYR A 441 -29.30 -19.23 49.34
N GLY A 442 -29.06 -20.10 50.32
CA GLY A 442 -30.06 -20.60 51.25
C GLY A 442 -30.70 -21.92 50.79
N THR A 443 -31.16 -22.71 51.75
CA THR A 443 -31.89 -23.96 51.52
C THR A 443 -33.35 -23.79 51.95
N PRO A 444 -34.35 -24.10 51.11
CA PRO A 444 -35.74 -24.10 51.56
C PRO A 444 -35.96 -24.91 52.84
N GLY A 445 -36.66 -24.33 53.81
CA GLY A 445 -36.92 -24.94 55.12
C GLY A 445 -35.83 -24.70 56.18
N GLU A 446 -34.71 -24.08 55.83
CA GLU A 446 -33.63 -23.74 56.78
C GLU A 446 -33.94 -22.41 57.49
N GLU A 447 -33.64 -22.35 58.80
CA GLU A 447 -33.82 -21.15 59.63
C GLU A 447 -32.51 -20.36 59.72
N ILE A 448 -32.50 -19.15 59.15
CA ILE A 448 -31.31 -18.31 59.03
C ILE A 448 -31.49 -16.95 59.71
N ASP A 449 -30.38 -16.30 60.06
CA ASP A 449 -30.39 -14.87 60.39
C ASP A 449 -30.66 -14.04 59.13
N VAL A 450 -31.74 -13.26 59.14
CA VAL A 450 -32.23 -12.60 57.92
C VAL A 450 -31.39 -11.40 57.55
N SER A 451 -30.82 -11.45 56.34
CA SER A 451 -30.20 -10.30 55.69
C SER A 451 -31.12 -9.73 54.62
N GLN A 452 -31.55 -8.48 54.80
CA GLN A 452 -32.37 -7.74 53.82
C GLN A 452 -31.68 -7.53 52.47
N LYS A 453 -30.36 -7.76 52.40
CA LYS A 453 -29.60 -7.78 51.15
C LYS A 453 -30.04 -8.93 50.25
N TYR A 454 -30.24 -10.12 50.83
CA TYR A 454 -30.46 -11.37 50.09
C TYR A 454 -31.93 -11.82 50.07
N PHE A 455 -32.71 -11.46 51.09
CA PHE A 455 -34.08 -11.98 51.25
C PHE A 455 -35.12 -10.88 51.43
N THR A 456 -36.33 -11.18 50.96
CA THR A 456 -37.55 -10.39 51.16
C THR A 456 -38.47 -11.14 52.12
N VAL A 457 -39.00 -10.44 53.13
CA VAL A 457 -39.92 -11.01 54.13
C VAL A 457 -41.35 -11.06 53.58
N VAL A 458 -42.01 -12.20 53.71
CA VAL A 458 -43.39 -12.42 53.28
C VAL A 458 -44.27 -12.79 54.49
N GLY A 459 -45.42 -12.13 54.65
CA GLY A 459 -46.51 -12.56 55.54
C GLY A 459 -46.38 -12.29 57.05
N ALA A 460 -45.18 -12.31 57.66
CA ALA A 460 -44.98 -12.12 59.11
C ALA A 460 -44.23 -10.83 59.49
N VAL A 461 -44.31 -10.41 60.76
CA VAL A 461 -43.46 -9.32 61.30
C VAL A 461 -42.00 -9.79 61.28
N PRO A 462 -41.05 -9.01 60.72
CA PRO A 462 -39.66 -9.43 60.59
C PRO A 462 -39.07 -9.85 61.95
N ARG A 463 -38.52 -11.06 62.00
CA ARG A 463 -37.78 -11.60 63.15
C ARG A 463 -36.31 -11.73 62.78
N GLN A 464 -35.46 -11.83 63.80
CA GLN A 464 -34.02 -12.01 63.59
C GLN A 464 -33.72 -13.32 62.85
N ARG A 465 -34.46 -14.39 63.18
CA ARG A 465 -34.42 -15.68 62.49
C ARG A 465 -35.72 -15.96 61.77
N MET A 466 -35.65 -16.34 60.50
CA MET A 466 -36.81 -16.65 59.65
C MET A 466 -36.49 -17.86 58.77
N VAL A 467 -37.54 -18.52 58.28
CA VAL A 467 -37.41 -19.74 57.47
C VAL A 467 -37.34 -19.39 56.00
N ILE A 468 -36.38 -19.96 55.26
CA ILE A 468 -36.27 -19.76 53.81
C ILE A 468 -37.41 -20.49 53.11
N ARG A 469 -38.23 -19.75 52.37
CA ARG A 469 -39.23 -20.30 51.44
C ARG A 469 -38.68 -20.49 50.04
N GLN A 470 -37.90 -19.51 49.59
CA GLN A 470 -37.31 -19.49 48.27
C GLN A 470 -35.87 -19.00 48.41
N PRO A 471 -34.87 -19.74 47.87
CA PRO A 471 -33.49 -19.31 47.95
C PRO A 471 -33.27 -18.07 47.09
N ALA A 472 -32.26 -17.27 47.44
CA ALA A 472 -31.86 -16.14 46.61
C ALA A 472 -31.00 -16.59 45.43
N VAL A 473 -31.11 -15.95 44.27
CA VAL A 473 -30.17 -16.14 43.16
C VAL A 473 -29.04 -15.15 43.32
N VAL A 474 -27.82 -15.66 43.37
CA VAL A 474 -26.60 -14.87 43.61
C VAL A 474 -25.55 -15.15 42.54
N ARG A 475 -24.70 -14.17 42.26
CA ARG A 475 -23.48 -14.39 41.47
C ARG A 475 -22.33 -14.77 42.40
N LYS A 476 -21.66 -15.89 42.15
CA LYS A 476 -20.43 -16.27 42.84
C LYS A 476 -19.27 -15.40 42.39
N ARG A 477 -18.43 -15.02 43.35
CA ARG A 477 -17.13 -14.40 43.07
C ARG A 477 -16.11 -15.47 42.64
N ALA A 478 -14.99 -15.02 42.08
CA ALA A 478 -13.91 -15.91 41.63
C ALA A 478 -13.31 -16.77 42.75
N ASP A 479 -13.44 -16.34 44.01
CA ASP A 479 -13.02 -17.07 45.21
C ASP A 479 -14.08 -18.07 45.72
N GLY A 480 -15.22 -18.20 45.02
CA GLY A 480 -16.34 -19.06 45.40
C GLY A 480 -17.29 -18.47 46.44
N SER A 481 -17.01 -17.26 46.96
CA SER A 481 -17.88 -16.59 47.92
C SER A 481 -19.14 -16.02 47.27
N ILE A 482 -20.16 -15.78 48.09
CA ILE A 482 -21.43 -15.19 47.65
C ILE A 482 -21.20 -13.72 47.30
N GLY A 483 -21.42 -13.39 46.03
CA GLY A 483 -21.32 -12.04 45.50
C GLY A 483 -22.67 -11.33 45.48
N ASP A 484 -22.98 -10.76 44.33
CA ASP A 484 -24.13 -9.87 44.15
C ASP A 484 -25.44 -10.64 43.99
N VAL A 485 -26.53 -10.02 44.43
CA VAL A 485 -27.87 -10.61 44.36
C VAL A 485 -28.47 -10.29 43.01
N VAL A 486 -28.83 -11.33 42.27
CA VAL A 486 -29.54 -11.23 40.98
C VAL A 486 -31.05 -11.20 41.23
N THR A 487 -31.52 -12.08 42.12
CA THR A 487 -32.93 -12.13 42.55
C THR A 487 -32.97 -12.43 44.04
N LYS A 488 -33.73 -11.64 44.82
CA LYS A 488 -33.88 -11.90 46.25
C LYS A 488 -34.69 -13.16 46.50
N GLY A 489 -34.28 -13.93 47.51
CA GLY A 489 -35.05 -15.04 48.03
C GLY A 489 -36.23 -14.56 48.87
N LEU A 490 -37.09 -15.49 49.30
CA LEU A 490 -38.22 -15.22 50.17
C LEU A 490 -38.03 -15.93 51.52
N VAL A 491 -38.33 -15.23 52.61
CA VAL A 491 -38.35 -15.76 53.98
C VAL A 491 -39.67 -15.43 54.68
N GLU A 492 -40.09 -16.27 55.63
CA GLU A 492 -41.28 -16.05 56.46
C GLU A 492 -41.10 -16.42 57.94
#